data_AF-A0A6N2S4Q8-F1
#
_entry.id   AF-A0A6N2S4Q8-F1
#
_cell.length_a   1.000
_cell.length_b   1.000
_cell.length_c   1.000
_cell.angle_alpha   90.00
_cell.angle_beta   90.00
_cell.angle_gamma   90.00
#
_symmetry.space_group_name_H-M   'P 1'
#
loop_
_entity.id
_entity.type
_entity.pdbx_description
1 polymer ?
#
loop_
_entity_poly.entity_id
_entity_poly.type
_entity_poly.pdbx_seq_one_letter_code
_entity_poly.pdbx_strand_id
1 'polypeptide(L)'
;MRKIFNRSDTPYFLSIIAAILSVISLCLSFIKIQPVEWNLVGILCGVLSFFVAVIIFFLGFNYITYEKKMRKETTQALNESQEDIIRAVEAYYMSIYERSNYVINFSGHIKGCLNGLVHEQKSKKKYATDKLISSLQSLINEHMEDLSGLKMTDEEKKGYLTVLYSLKKEGKNTDKIIEAITSITSITIQETDKKMP
;
A
#
# COMPACT_ATOMS: atom_id res chain seq x y z
N MET A 1 22.61 4.77 28.30
CA MET A 1 23.21 3.62 27.58
C MET A 1 22.09 2.72 27.03
N ARG A 2 21.64 2.93 25.79
CA ARG A 2 20.72 2.01 25.12
C ARG A 2 20.92 2.09 23.60
N LYS A 3 21.20 0.92 23.02
CA LYS A 3 21.18 0.56 21.60
C LYS A 3 22.22 1.26 20.70
N ILE A 4 23.44 0.81 20.93
CA ILE A 4 24.60 0.87 20.03
C ILE A 4 24.39 -0.21 18.94
N PHE A 5 24.60 0.20 17.68
CA PHE A 5 24.61 -0.57 16.42
C PHE A 5 23.29 -1.06 15.82
N ASN A 6 22.82 -0.30 14.83
CA ASN A 6 21.82 -0.71 13.86
C ASN A 6 22.43 -1.76 12.91
N ARG A 7 21.71 -2.86 12.67
CA ARG A 7 22.19 -4.07 11.96
C ARG A 7 22.43 -3.84 10.46
N SER A 8 22.06 -2.68 9.91
CA SER A 8 22.28 -2.28 8.51
C SER A 8 23.65 -1.67 8.24
N ASP A 9 24.34 -1.20 9.27
CA ASP A 9 25.54 -0.35 9.10
C ASP A 9 26.83 -1.16 9.25
N THR A 10 26.73 -2.38 9.79
CA THR A 10 27.84 -3.32 9.98
C THR A 10 28.59 -3.68 8.69
N PRO A 11 27.97 -4.01 7.54
CA PRO A 11 28.73 -4.39 6.35
C PRO A 11 29.52 -3.21 5.76
N TYR A 12 28.95 -2.00 5.79
CA TYR A 12 29.60 -0.79 5.29
C TYR A 12 30.77 -0.37 6.20
N PHE A 13 30.58 -0.47 7.51
CA PHE A 13 31.63 -0.17 8.48
C PHE A 13 32.82 -1.14 8.33
N LEU A 14 32.55 -2.44 8.15
CA LEU A 14 33.58 -3.43 7.86
C LEU A 14 34.29 -3.17 6.52
N SER A 15 33.55 -2.77 5.47
CA SER A 15 34.15 -2.44 4.18
C SER A 15 35.07 -1.22 4.25
N ILE A 16 34.70 -0.20 5.03
CA ILE A 16 35.53 1.00 5.24
C ILE A 16 36.79 0.64 6.02
N ILE A 17 36.67 -0.17 7.08
CA ILE A 17 37.82 -0.65 7.86
C ILE A 17 38.76 -1.48 6.98
N ALA A 18 38.22 -2.38 6.14
CA ALA A 18 39.02 -3.21 5.23
C ALA A 18 39.78 -2.36 4.18
N ALA A 19 39.13 -1.33 3.64
CA ALA A 19 39.77 -0.41 2.70
C ALA A 19 40.91 0.39 3.36
N ILE A 20 40.71 0.86 4.60
CA ILE A 20 41.74 1.55 5.38
C ILE A 20 42.92 0.62 5.68
N LEU A 21 42.64 -0.64 6.08
CA LEU A 21 43.67 -1.64 6.35
C LEU A 21 44.49 -2.00 5.10
N SER A 22 43.84 -2.09 3.93
CA SER A 22 44.51 -2.33 2.64
C SER A 22 45.49 -1.20 2.30
N VAL A 23 45.08 0.05 2.52
CA VAL A 23 45.89 1.25 2.32
C VAL A 23 47.09 1.26 3.26
N ILE A 24 46.87 0.98 4.55
CA ILE A 24 47.94 0.92 5.58
C ILE A 24 48.95 -0.19 5.23
N SER A 25 48.48 -1.37 4.79
CA SER A 25 49.33 -2.48 4.38
C SER A 25 50.22 -2.14 3.19
N LEU A 26 49.70 -1.39 2.22
CA LEU A 26 50.47 -0.89 1.08
C LEU A 26 51.57 0.08 1.54
N CYS A 27 51.25 1.04 2.41
CA CYS A 27 52.21 2.00 2.96
C CYS A 27 53.33 1.31 3.76
N LEU A 28 52.99 0.32 4.58
CA LEU A 28 53.97 -0.48 5.34
C LEU A 28 54.87 -1.34 4.44
N SER A 29 54.38 -1.76 3.27
CA SER A 29 55.17 -2.54 2.32
C SER A 29 56.28 -1.70 1.66
N PHE A 30 56.04 -0.40 1.43
CA PHE A 30 57.07 0.51 0.90
C PHE A 30 58.19 0.83 1.91
N ILE A 31 57.92 0.78 3.22
CA ILE A 31 58.93 1.02 4.28
C ILE A 31 60.01 -0.08 4.30
N LYS A 32 59.69 -1.30 3.84
CA LYS A 32 60.64 -2.43 3.86
C LYS A 32 61.62 -2.47 2.67
N ILE A 33 61.38 -1.68 1.62
CA ILE A 33 62.16 -1.75 0.38
C ILE A 33 63.06 -0.50 0.30
N GLN A 34 64.25 -0.58 0.91
CA GLN A 34 65.40 0.33 0.68
C GLN A 34 65.24 1.81 1.13
N PRO A 35 66.30 2.64 1.16
CA PRO A 35 66.24 3.97 1.79
C PRO A 35 65.52 4.94 0.86
N VAL A 36 64.19 4.80 0.80
CA VAL A 36 63.33 5.78 0.15
C VAL A 36 63.41 7.06 0.99
N GLU A 37 63.78 8.17 0.34
CA GLU A 37 63.76 9.48 0.98
C GLU A 37 62.38 9.71 1.60
N TRP A 38 62.35 9.96 2.91
CA TRP A 38 61.13 10.12 3.72
C TRP A 38 60.09 11.08 3.11
N ASN A 39 60.53 11.99 2.24
CA ASN A 39 59.69 12.90 1.47
C ASN A 39 58.71 12.17 0.52
N LEU A 40 59.12 11.09 -0.14
CA LEU A 40 58.32 10.43 -1.18
C LEU A 40 57.19 9.58 -0.56
N VAL A 41 57.47 8.93 0.57
CA VAL A 41 56.47 8.22 1.38
C VAL A 41 55.45 9.20 1.97
N GLY A 42 55.91 10.38 2.43
CA GLY A 42 55.05 11.45 2.95
C GLY A 42 54.08 11.99 1.89
N ILE A 43 54.58 12.25 0.67
CA ILE A 43 53.75 12.72 -0.46
C ILE A 43 52.70 11.66 -0.84
N LEU A 44 53.12 10.39 -0.95
CA LEU A 44 52.20 9.30 -1.30
C LEU A 44 51.10 9.14 -0.24
N CYS A 45 51.45 9.21 1.04
CA CYS A 45 50.50 9.14 2.15
C CYS A 45 49.53 10.35 2.15
N GLY A 46 50.03 11.55 1.84
CA GLY A 46 49.22 12.76 1.71
C GLY A 46 48.18 12.68 0.57
N VAL A 47 48.63 12.26 -0.62
CA VAL A 47 47.73 12.06 -1.78
C VAL A 47 46.67 11.01 -1.48
N LEU A 48 47.06 9.91 -0.84
CA LEU A 48 46.14 8.83 -0.49
C LEU A 48 45.12 9.25 0.58
N SER A 49 45.55 10.01 1.58
CA SER A 49 44.65 10.60 2.60
C SER A 49 43.63 11.55 1.98
N PHE A 50 44.04 12.34 0.98
CA PHE A 50 43.13 13.19 0.24
C PHE A 50 42.05 12.39 -0.51
N PHE A 51 42.41 11.31 -1.20
CA PHE A 51 41.43 10.45 -1.87
C PHE A 51 40.48 9.76 -0.88
N VAL A 52 40.99 9.28 0.25
CA VAL A 52 40.15 8.70 1.31
C VAL A 52 39.17 9.72 1.87
N ALA A 53 39.60 10.96 2.12
CA ALA A 53 38.72 12.03 2.57
C ALA A 53 37.60 12.37 1.56
N VAL A 54 37.94 12.42 0.26
CA VAL A 54 36.97 12.65 -0.82
C VAL A 54 35.93 11.51 -0.88
N ILE A 55 36.38 10.25 -0.76
CA ILE A 55 35.49 9.09 -0.76
C ILE A 55 34.55 9.11 0.45
N ILE A 56 35.07 9.40 1.65
CA ILE A 56 34.25 9.49 2.87
C ILE A 56 33.19 10.59 2.73
N PHE A 57 33.57 11.76 2.22
CA PHE A 57 32.64 12.87 1.99
C PHE A 57 31.55 12.48 0.97
N PHE A 58 31.93 11.86 -0.14
CA PHE A 58 30.99 11.41 -1.17
C PHE A 58 30.04 10.33 -0.65
N LEU A 59 30.53 9.36 0.13
CA LEU A 59 29.70 8.33 0.75
C LEU A 59 28.73 8.93 1.78
N GLY A 60 29.20 9.85 2.63
CA GLY A 60 28.37 10.56 3.61
C GLY A 60 27.25 11.37 2.96
N PHE A 61 27.56 12.11 1.89
CA PHE A 61 26.57 12.89 1.14
C PHE A 61 25.52 12.00 0.48
N ASN A 62 25.95 10.91 -0.15
CA ASN A 62 25.04 9.93 -0.74
C ASN A 62 24.15 9.28 0.32
N TYR A 63 24.72 8.84 1.45
CA TYR A 63 23.97 8.23 2.55
C TYR A 63 22.84 9.14 3.05
N ILE A 64 23.12 10.41 3.32
CA ILE A 64 22.10 11.38 3.79
C ILE A 64 21.00 11.55 2.73
N THR A 65 21.37 11.61 1.45
CA THR A 65 20.44 11.76 0.35
C THR A 65 19.53 10.52 0.19
N TYR A 66 20.12 9.32 0.27
CA TYR A 66 19.39 8.06 0.22
C TYR A 66 18.47 7.89 1.43
N GLU A 67 18.91 8.22 2.64
CA GLU A 67 18.06 8.12 3.84
C GLU A 67 16.83 9.02 3.72
N LYS A 68 17.00 10.27 3.27
CA LYS A 68 15.88 11.20 3.05
C LYS A 68 14.90 10.68 2.00
N LYS A 69 15.41 10.12 0.90
CA LYS A 69 14.59 9.54 -0.17
C LYS A 69 13.80 8.33 0.33
N MET A 70 14.46 7.40 1.01
CA MET A 70 13.83 6.19 1.55
C MET A 70 12.79 6.51 2.62
N ARG A 71 13.05 7.48 3.51
CA ARG A 71 12.06 7.93 4.50
C ARG A 71 10.83 8.55 3.84
N LYS A 72 11.01 9.34 2.78
CA LYS A 72 9.90 9.95 2.04
C LYS A 72 9.04 8.89 1.35
N GLU A 73 9.67 7.96 0.63
CA GLU A 73 8.98 6.87 -0.06
C GLU A 73 8.26 5.94 0.92
N THR A 74 8.91 5.59 2.04
CA THR A 74 8.31 4.75 3.08
C THR A 74 7.12 5.44 3.75
N THR A 75 7.24 6.73 4.08
CA THR A 75 6.13 7.51 4.68
C THR A 75 4.96 7.62 3.71
N GLN A 76 5.24 7.86 2.42
CA GLN A 76 4.19 7.93 1.40
C GLN A 76 3.49 6.58 1.23
N ALA A 77 4.23 5.48 1.12
CA ALA A 77 3.65 4.14 1.04
C ALA A 77 2.85 3.78 2.31
N LEU A 78 3.30 4.22 3.48
CA LEU A 78 2.59 4.02 4.74
C LEU A 78 1.28 4.81 4.78
N ASN A 79 1.28 6.06 4.33
CA ASN A 79 0.07 6.89 4.26
C ASN A 79 -0.93 6.32 3.25
N GLU A 80 -0.47 5.90 2.06
CA GLU A 80 -1.32 5.23 1.07
C GLU A 80 -1.91 3.92 1.63
N SER A 81 -1.10 3.14 2.38
CA SER A 81 -1.57 1.93 3.06
C SER A 81 -2.58 2.22 4.17
N GLN A 82 -2.37 3.28 4.96
CA GLN A 82 -3.32 3.71 5.99
C GLN A 82 -4.66 4.14 5.40
N GLU A 83 -4.64 4.90 4.30
CA GLU A 83 -5.88 5.25 3.58
C GLU A 83 -6.61 4.02 3.08
N ASP A 84 -5.90 3.04 2.50
CA ASP A 84 -6.50 1.78 2.05
C ASP A 84 -7.10 0.98 3.22
N ILE A 85 -6.45 0.97 4.38
CA ILE A 85 -6.98 0.33 5.60
C ILE A 85 -8.21 1.07 6.12
N ILE A 86 -8.19 2.40 6.18
CA ILE A 86 -9.34 3.20 6.61
C ILE A 86 -10.54 2.95 5.68
N ARG A 87 -10.34 2.95 4.35
CA ARG A 87 -11.41 2.64 3.39
C ARG A 87 -11.96 1.22 3.55
N ALA A 88 -11.09 0.25 3.86
CA ALA A 88 -11.53 -1.11 4.15
C ALA A 88 -12.34 -1.17 5.46
N VAL A 89 -11.92 -0.45 6.50
CA VAL A 89 -12.67 -0.33 7.76
C VAL A 89 -14.01 0.37 7.54
N GLU A 90 -14.07 1.44 6.75
CA GLU A 90 -15.31 2.12 6.37
C GLU A 90 -16.22 1.18 5.57
N ALA A 91 -15.70 0.42 4.62
CA ALA A 91 -16.48 -0.57 3.87
C ALA A 91 -17.04 -1.66 4.81
N TYR A 92 -16.23 -2.15 5.76
CA TYR A 92 -16.71 -3.06 6.80
C TYR A 92 -17.77 -2.40 7.70
N TYR A 93 -17.55 -1.15 8.09
CA TYR A 93 -18.48 -0.41 8.92
C TYR A 93 -19.81 -0.20 8.19
N MET A 94 -19.82 0.13 6.90
CA MET A 94 -21.04 0.22 6.10
C MET A 94 -21.78 -1.13 6.05
N SER A 95 -21.05 -2.24 5.88
CA SER A 95 -21.65 -3.59 5.89
C SER A 95 -22.24 -4.00 7.26
N ILE A 96 -21.70 -3.48 8.37
CA ILE A 96 -22.10 -3.84 9.74
C ILE A 96 -23.11 -2.83 10.32
N TYR A 97 -22.99 -1.54 9.99
CA TYR A 97 -23.87 -0.48 10.46
C TYR A 97 -25.26 -0.60 9.81
N GLU A 98 -25.33 -1.00 8.55
CA GLU A 98 -26.61 -1.39 7.92
C GLU A 98 -27.19 -2.69 8.51
N ARG A 99 -26.38 -3.52 9.18
CA ARG A 99 -26.84 -4.67 9.97
C ARG A 99 -27.39 -4.24 11.34
N SER A 100 -26.89 -3.15 11.96
CA SER A 100 -27.34 -2.70 13.29
C SER A 100 -28.54 -1.74 13.27
N ASN A 101 -28.74 -0.97 12.18
CA ASN A 101 -29.92 -0.11 12.00
C ASN A 101 -31.09 -0.78 11.26
N TYR A 102 -31.00 -2.08 10.98
CA TYR A 102 -32.11 -2.86 10.44
C TYR A 102 -32.02 -4.31 10.93
N VAL A 103 -32.61 -4.55 12.10
CA VAL A 103 -32.77 -5.91 12.66
C VAL A 103 -33.64 -6.81 11.76
N ILE A 104 -34.18 -6.35 10.62
CA ILE A 104 -35.22 -7.09 9.87
C ILE A 104 -35.08 -7.09 8.32
N ASN A 105 -34.08 -6.47 7.67
CA ASN A 105 -34.15 -6.31 6.20
C ASN A 105 -32.92 -6.80 5.43
N PHE A 106 -33.03 -8.02 4.90
CA PHE A 106 -32.18 -8.62 3.88
C PHE A 106 -31.75 -7.61 2.79
N SER A 107 -32.68 -6.74 2.38
CA SER A 107 -32.46 -5.66 1.41
C SER A 107 -31.35 -4.69 1.80
N GLY A 108 -31.30 -4.29 3.07
CA GLY A 108 -30.27 -3.39 3.59
C GLY A 108 -28.90 -4.05 3.53
N HIS A 109 -28.79 -5.29 4.01
CA HIS A 109 -27.49 -5.97 4.05
C HIS A 109 -26.90 -6.21 2.65
N ILE A 110 -27.73 -6.49 1.64
CA ILE A 110 -27.30 -6.53 0.23
C ILE A 110 -26.82 -5.15 -0.24
N LYS A 111 -27.59 -4.08 -0.01
CA LYS A 111 -27.19 -2.71 -0.39
C LYS A 111 -25.91 -2.28 0.29
N GLY A 112 -25.73 -2.55 1.58
CA GLY A 112 -24.53 -2.21 2.34
C GLY A 112 -23.29 -2.92 1.80
N CYS A 113 -23.41 -4.19 1.41
CA CYS A 113 -22.30 -4.89 0.77
C CYS A 113 -21.99 -4.33 -0.63
N LEU A 114 -22.99 -3.99 -1.43
CA LEU A 114 -22.81 -3.38 -2.74
C LEU A 114 -22.19 -1.97 -2.64
N ASN A 115 -22.65 -1.15 -1.69
CA ASN A 115 -22.07 0.15 -1.37
C ASN A 115 -20.62 0.01 -0.90
N GLY A 116 -20.34 -0.98 -0.06
CA GLY A 116 -18.98 -1.34 0.35
C GLY A 116 -18.09 -1.63 -0.84
N LEU A 117 -18.55 -2.44 -1.80
CA LEU A 117 -17.79 -2.75 -3.03
C LEU A 117 -17.57 -1.51 -3.91
N VAL A 118 -18.57 -0.64 -4.04
CA VAL A 118 -18.42 0.63 -4.78
C VAL A 118 -17.37 1.52 -4.14
N HIS A 119 -17.38 1.62 -2.81
CA HIS A 119 -16.40 2.41 -2.07
C HIS A 119 -14.99 1.84 -2.21
N GLU A 120 -14.89 0.53 -2.06
CA GLU A 120 -13.63 -0.19 -2.10
C GLU A 120 -13.00 -0.22 -3.50
N GLN A 121 -13.79 -0.11 -4.56
CA GLN A 121 -13.26 -0.04 -5.93
C GLN A 121 -12.36 1.19 -6.18
N LYS A 122 -12.43 2.20 -5.30
CA LYS A 122 -11.52 3.35 -5.28
C LYS A 122 -10.20 3.08 -4.54
N SER A 123 -10.09 1.96 -3.82
CA SER A 123 -8.87 1.52 -3.13
C SER A 123 -7.95 0.77 -4.08
N LYS A 124 -6.62 0.93 -3.91
CA LYS A 124 -5.63 0.20 -4.69
C LYS A 124 -5.51 -1.27 -4.25
N LYS A 125 -5.67 -1.53 -2.95
CA LYS A 125 -5.38 -2.84 -2.34
C LYS A 125 -6.58 -3.74 -2.16
N LYS A 126 -7.80 -3.17 -2.10
CA LYS A 126 -9.05 -3.94 -2.14
C LYS A 126 -9.13 -5.08 -1.09
N TYR A 127 -8.85 -4.74 0.18
CA TYR A 127 -8.77 -5.71 1.29
C TYR A 127 -10.10 -6.34 1.74
N ALA A 128 -11.23 -5.69 1.50
CA ALA A 128 -12.56 -6.15 1.91
C ALA A 128 -13.34 -6.88 0.79
N THR A 129 -12.85 -6.83 -0.45
CA THR A 129 -13.58 -7.24 -1.66
C THR A 129 -14.00 -8.70 -1.57
N ASP A 130 -13.07 -9.58 -1.19
CA ASP A 130 -13.34 -11.02 -1.09
C ASP A 130 -14.38 -11.34 -0.01
N LYS A 131 -14.32 -10.63 1.12
CA LYS A 131 -15.28 -10.81 2.21
C LYS A 131 -16.67 -10.26 1.85
N LEU A 132 -16.73 -9.11 1.16
CA LEU A 132 -17.99 -8.55 0.68
C LEU A 132 -18.64 -9.43 -0.40
N ILE A 133 -17.85 -9.95 -1.35
CA ILE A 133 -18.33 -10.92 -2.36
C ILE A 133 -18.85 -12.17 -1.68
N SER A 134 -18.08 -12.75 -0.75
CA SER A 134 -18.49 -13.96 -0.02
C SER A 134 -19.78 -13.73 0.78
N SER A 135 -19.91 -12.55 1.41
CA SER A 135 -21.11 -12.18 2.17
C SER A 135 -22.33 -12.03 1.26
N LEU A 136 -22.17 -11.34 0.11
CA LEU A 136 -23.23 -11.22 -0.90
C LEU A 136 -23.67 -12.58 -1.44
N GLN A 137 -22.72 -13.47 -1.73
CA GLN A 137 -23.02 -14.82 -2.20
C GLN A 137 -23.81 -15.63 -1.16
N SER A 138 -23.41 -15.59 0.12
CA SER A 138 -24.14 -16.27 1.20
C SER A 138 -25.57 -15.77 1.28
N LEU A 139 -25.75 -14.44 1.31
CA LEU A 139 -27.05 -13.80 1.40
C LEU A 139 -27.95 -14.16 0.22
N ILE A 140 -27.44 -14.08 -1.01
CA ILE A 140 -28.20 -14.42 -2.21
C ILE A 140 -28.59 -15.91 -2.23
N ASN A 141 -27.70 -16.80 -1.79
CA ASN A 141 -28.01 -18.23 -1.74
C ASN A 141 -29.04 -18.57 -0.66
N GLU A 142 -29.00 -17.88 0.48
CA GLU A 142 -29.90 -18.14 1.63
C GLU A 142 -31.31 -17.55 1.43
N HIS A 143 -31.44 -16.46 0.67
CA HIS A 143 -32.65 -15.65 0.59
C HIS A 143 -33.00 -15.21 -0.85
N MET A 144 -32.77 -16.10 -1.83
CA MET A 144 -32.98 -15.78 -3.25
C MET A 144 -34.41 -15.31 -3.56
N GLU A 145 -35.41 -15.86 -2.87
CA GLU A 145 -36.83 -15.53 -3.05
C GLU A 145 -37.17 -14.11 -2.52
N ASP A 146 -36.44 -13.64 -1.51
CA ASP A 146 -36.63 -12.34 -0.86
C ASP A 146 -36.00 -11.17 -1.66
N LEU A 147 -35.22 -11.47 -2.71
CA LEU A 147 -34.63 -10.47 -3.62
C LEU A 147 -35.70 -9.65 -4.35
N SER A 148 -36.90 -10.20 -4.50
CA SER A 148 -38.05 -9.53 -5.11
C SER A 148 -38.50 -8.27 -4.36
N GLY A 149 -38.20 -8.18 -3.05
CA GLY A 149 -38.44 -7.01 -2.22
C GLY A 149 -37.36 -5.93 -2.32
N LEU A 150 -36.25 -6.18 -3.03
CA LEU A 150 -35.16 -5.22 -3.16
C LEU A 150 -35.54 -4.07 -4.09
N LYS A 151 -35.61 -2.87 -3.52
CA LYS A 151 -35.92 -1.64 -4.24
C LYS A 151 -34.63 -0.88 -4.55
N MET A 152 -34.29 -0.74 -5.83
CA MET A 152 -33.15 0.05 -6.29
C MET A 152 -33.56 0.98 -7.44
N THR A 153 -32.94 2.14 -7.54
CA THR A 153 -33.09 3.00 -8.72
C THR A 153 -32.29 2.44 -9.89
N ASP A 154 -32.63 2.86 -11.11
CA ASP A 154 -31.85 2.49 -12.31
C ASP A 154 -30.38 2.93 -12.21
N GLU A 155 -30.12 4.08 -11.58
CA GLU A 155 -28.76 4.58 -11.37
C GLU A 155 -27.96 3.73 -10.37
N GLU A 156 -28.57 3.38 -9.23
CA GLU A 156 -27.96 2.48 -8.24
C GLU A 156 -27.62 1.13 -8.89
N LYS A 157 -28.59 0.54 -9.59
CA LYS A 157 -28.43 -0.75 -10.28
C LYS A 157 -27.27 -0.71 -11.27
N LYS A 158 -27.23 0.33 -12.11
CA LYS A 158 -26.15 0.53 -13.10
C LYS A 158 -24.79 0.68 -12.42
N GLY A 159 -24.72 1.45 -11.32
CA GLY A 159 -23.50 1.63 -10.53
C GLY A 159 -22.97 0.30 -9.98
N TYR A 160 -23.83 -0.48 -9.34
CA TYR A 160 -23.47 -1.79 -8.78
C TYR A 160 -23.02 -2.78 -9.85
N LEU A 161 -23.78 -2.91 -10.94
CA LEU A 161 -23.43 -3.82 -12.03
C LEU A 161 -22.08 -3.44 -12.66
N THR A 162 -21.79 -2.14 -12.82
CA THR A 162 -20.50 -1.67 -13.36
C THR A 162 -19.33 -2.17 -12.51
N VAL A 163 -19.45 -2.05 -11.18
CA VAL A 163 -18.42 -2.53 -10.25
C VAL A 163 -18.30 -4.06 -10.32
N LEU A 164 -19.42 -4.78 -10.27
CA LEU A 164 -19.42 -6.25 -10.33
C LEU A 164 -18.80 -6.81 -11.61
N TYR A 165 -19.08 -6.19 -12.77
CA TYR A 165 -18.46 -6.56 -14.05
C TYR A 165 -16.96 -6.24 -14.07
N SER A 166 -16.53 -5.14 -13.46
CA SER A 166 -15.09 -4.84 -13.35
C SER A 166 -14.37 -5.87 -12.47
N LEU A 167 -14.96 -6.26 -11.34
CA LEU A 167 -14.43 -7.31 -10.46
C LEU A 167 -14.40 -8.69 -11.15
N LYS A 168 -15.39 -9.00 -11.99
CA LYS A 168 -15.39 -10.20 -12.83
C LYS A 168 -14.18 -10.24 -13.76
N LYS A 169 -13.86 -9.12 -14.42
CA LYS A 169 -12.67 -8.99 -15.29
C LYS A 169 -11.37 -9.16 -14.52
N GLU A 170 -11.36 -8.81 -13.23
CA GLU A 170 -10.24 -9.04 -12.31
C GLU A 170 -10.17 -10.48 -11.76
N GLY A 171 -11.04 -11.39 -12.24
CA GLY A 171 -11.05 -12.80 -11.86
C GLY A 171 -11.82 -13.11 -10.57
N LYS A 172 -12.58 -12.16 -10.03
CA LYS A 172 -13.44 -12.40 -8.86
C LYS A 172 -14.72 -13.13 -9.28
N ASN A 173 -15.19 -14.05 -8.45
CA ASN A 173 -16.42 -14.80 -8.70
C ASN A 173 -17.66 -13.96 -8.36
N THR A 174 -18.16 -13.19 -9.32
CA THR A 174 -19.34 -12.31 -9.14
C THR A 174 -20.55 -12.75 -9.95
N ASP A 175 -20.51 -13.89 -10.65
CA ASP A 175 -21.52 -14.30 -11.62
C ASP A 175 -22.93 -14.39 -11.03
N LYS A 176 -23.08 -15.12 -9.93
CA LYS A 176 -24.36 -15.26 -9.22
C LYS A 176 -24.90 -13.93 -8.69
N ILE A 177 -24.00 -13.02 -8.30
CA ILE A 177 -24.37 -11.69 -7.80
C ILE A 177 -24.89 -10.84 -8.96
N ILE A 178 -24.19 -10.86 -10.10
CA ILE A 178 -24.59 -10.14 -11.31
C ILE A 178 -25.97 -10.61 -11.77
N GLU A 179 -26.20 -11.92 -11.83
CA GLU A 179 -27.48 -12.51 -12.19
C GLU A 179 -28.60 -12.03 -11.26
N ALA A 180 -28.40 -12.17 -9.95
CA ALA A 180 -29.36 -11.74 -8.93
C ALA A 180 -29.68 -10.24 -8.98
N ILE A 181 -28.67 -9.38 -9.16
CA ILE A 181 -28.90 -7.93 -9.25
C ILE A 181 -29.58 -7.56 -10.58
N THR A 182 -29.28 -8.28 -11.67
CA THR A 182 -29.91 -8.03 -12.98
C THR A 182 -31.39 -8.35 -12.96
N SER A 183 -31.83 -9.39 -12.25
CA SER A 183 -33.24 -9.80 -12.17
C SER A 183 -34.12 -8.86 -11.35
N ILE A 184 -33.55 -7.90 -10.61
CA ILE A 184 -34.32 -7.00 -9.74
C ILE A 184 -34.97 -5.88 -10.54
N THR A 185 -36.27 -5.67 -10.34
CA THR A 185 -37.02 -4.58 -10.99
C THR A 185 -36.59 -3.25 -10.40
N SER A 186 -36.06 -2.35 -11.24
CA SER A 186 -35.73 -0.99 -10.82
C SER A 186 -36.98 -0.16 -10.57
N ILE A 187 -36.87 0.83 -9.70
CA ILE A 187 -37.91 1.84 -9.50
C ILE A 187 -37.46 3.14 -10.17
N THR A 188 -38.29 3.66 -11.07
CA THR A 188 -38.15 5.02 -11.60
C THR A 188 -38.74 5.99 -10.57
N ILE A 189 -37.90 6.77 -9.92
CA ILE A 189 -38.37 7.90 -9.10
C ILE A 189 -38.81 8.98 -10.08
N GLN A 190 -40.12 9.17 -10.26
CA GLN A 190 -40.61 10.39 -10.90
C GLN A 190 -40.31 11.54 -9.94
N GLU A 191 -39.63 12.59 -10.43
CA GLU A 191 -39.45 13.85 -9.71
C GLU A 191 -40.81 14.52 -9.48
N THR A 192 -41.56 14.06 -8.48
CA THR A 192 -42.69 14.82 -7.91
C THR A 192 -42.23 15.45 -6.62
N ASP A 193 -41.77 16.69 -6.75
CA ASP A 193 -42.02 17.86 -5.88
C ASP A 193 -40.81 18.78 -5.82
N LYS A 194 -40.58 19.46 -6.95
CA LYS A 194 -39.86 20.73 -6.98
C LYS A 194 -40.79 21.88 -7.40
N LYS A 195 -42.00 21.88 -6.85
CA LYS A 195 -42.86 23.06 -6.79
C LYS A 195 -43.68 23.03 -5.50
N MET A 196 -43.13 23.60 -4.44
CA MET A 196 -43.95 24.36 -3.51
C MET A 196 -43.59 25.85 -3.65
N PRO A 197 -44.60 26.74 -3.70
CA PRO A 197 -44.46 28.17 -3.93
C PRO A 197 -43.75 28.90 -2.78
#